data_AF-A0A3B1JSE0-F1
#
_entry.id   AF-A0A3B1JSE0-F1
#
_cell.length_a   1.000
_cell.length_b   1.000
_cell.length_c   1.000
_cell.angle_alpha   90.00
_cell.angle_beta   90.00
_cell.angle_gamma   90.00
#
_symmetry.space_group_name_H-M   'P 1'
#
loop_
_entity.id
_entity.type
_entity.pdbx_description
1 polymer ?
#
loop_
_entity_poly.entity_id
_entity_poly.type
_entity_poly.pdbx_seq_one_letter_code
_entity_poly.pdbx_strand_id
1 'polypeptide(L)'
;MAIDHHELRLMLVGKTGAGKSASGNTILEEEAFRVEASPASVTQDCEKKNKVVDGRNITIIDTPGVMDTWLMSDEEAQSAHKCVSMIVPGPHEEVNAVKWIQENFGEVAVKFTMILFTGGDLLERKPIQKFISNSVELQNLVDTCEGRYHVFNNYDRSDRTQVTELFQKIKLMLHENTGYMYTKEVYGGVQQAVREEEELKKKEMMRKLKEEEIRNIANREDKVRMEEELKRKELIRKLKEEEIRNIENREEKNRKEEEIKRKESKCYTLSKECALGVRSFHNSSFFPLPNLF
;
A
#
# COMPACT_ATOMS: atom_id res chain seq x y z
N MET A 1 -20.44 -25.75 -2.66
CA MET A 1 -20.07 -24.58 -3.49
C MET A 1 -18.66 -24.80 -3.97
N ALA A 2 -18.49 -25.04 -5.26
CA ALA A 2 -17.20 -25.25 -5.90
C ALA A 2 -16.42 -23.94 -5.86
N ILE A 3 -15.14 -23.97 -5.47
CA ILE A 3 -14.30 -22.79 -5.48
C ILE A 3 -13.94 -22.50 -6.95
N ASP A 4 -14.31 -21.30 -7.39
CA ASP A 4 -13.94 -20.72 -8.67
C ASP A 4 -12.54 -20.12 -8.54
N HIS A 5 -11.61 -20.50 -9.42
CA HIS A 5 -10.29 -19.88 -9.47
C HIS A 5 -10.48 -18.43 -9.89
N HIS A 6 -10.45 -17.47 -8.96
CA HIS A 6 -10.69 -16.06 -9.29
C HIS A 6 -9.75 -15.50 -10.37
N GLU A 7 -8.61 -16.13 -10.63
CA GLU A 7 -7.69 -15.76 -11.70
C GLU A 7 -7.18 -16.99 -12.48
N LEU A 8 -7.30 -16.97 -13.81
CA LEU A 8 -6.73 -17.94 -14.74
C LEU A 8 -5.82 -17.22 -15.74
N ARG A 9 -4.59 -17.72 -15.92
CA ARG A 9 -3.62 -17.16 -16.87
C ARG A 9 -3.31 -18.19 -17.95
N LEU A 10 -3.51 -17.80 -19.21
CA LEU A 10 -3.27 -18.64 -20.37
C LEU A 10 -2.26 -17.95 -21.27
N MET A 11 -1.28 -18.72 -21.76
CA MET A 11 -0.33 -18.28 -22.78
C MET A 11 -0.64 -19.04 -24.06
N LEU A 12 -0.82 -18.32 -25.16
CA LEU A 12 -1.11 -18.89 -26.47
C LEU A 12 0.19 -19.00 -27.26
N VAL A 13 0.62 -20.21 -27.58
CA VAL A 13 1.91 -20.52 -28.22
C VAL A 13 1.66 -21.31 -29.50
N GLY A 14 2.37 -20.97 -30.58
CA GLY A 14 2.22 -21.61 -31.89
C GLY A 14 2.71 -20.74 -33.05
N LYS A 15 2.72 -21.28 -34.26
CA LYS A 15 3.19 -20.56 -35.46
C LYS A 15 2.36 -19.31 -35.81
N THR A 16 2.93 -18.47 -36.67
CA THR A 16 2.19 -17.36 -37.28
C THR A 16 1.04 -17.90 -38.13
N GLY A 17 -0.12 -17.25 -38.06
CA GLY A 17 -1.34 -17.69 -38.75
C GLY A 17 -2.12 -18.83 -38.07
N ALA A 18 -1.64 -19.42 -36.97
CA ALA A 18 -2.35 -20.49 -36.25
C ALA A 18 -3.67 -20.05 -35.57
N GLY A 19 -3.99 -18.74 -35.58
CA GLY A 19 -5.21 -18.21 -34.97
C GLY A 19 -5.11 -17.95 -33.47
N LYS A 20 -3.91 -17.67 -32.93
CA LYS A 20 -3.68 -17.36 -31.51
C LYS A 20 -4.47 -16.13 -31.05
N SER A 21 -4.26 -14.98 -31.67
CA SER A 21 -4.96 -13.72 -31.38
C SER A 21 -6.49 -13.86 -31.52
N ALA A 22 -6.95 -14.57 -32.55
CA ALA A 22 -8.37 -14.86 -32.76
C ALA A 22 -8.95 -15.72 -31.62
N SER A 23 -8.21 -16.74 -31.17
CA SER A 23 -8.61 -17.57 -30.03
C SER A 23 -8.61 -16.80 -28.72
N GLY A 24 -7.65 -15.88 -28.52
CA GLY A 24 -7.63 -14.95 -27.39
C GLY A 24 -8.88 -14.07 -27.36
N ASN A 25 -9.30 -13.55 -28.52
CA ASN A 25 -10.53 -12.78 -28.68
C ASN A 25 -11.80 -13.61 -28.42
N THR A 26 -11.81 -14.89 -28.81
CA THR A 26 -12.89 -15.82 -28.49
C THR A 26 -12.98 -16.06 -26.99
N ILE A 27 -11.86 -16.35 -26.32
CA ILE A 27 -11.81 -16.59 -24.86
C ILE A 27 -12.22 -15.35 -24.07
N LEU A 28 -11.77 -14.17 -24.49
CA LEU A 28 -12.09 -12.90 -23.83
C LEU A 28 -13.46 -12.34 -24.25
N GLU A 29 -14.17 -12.97 -25.18
CA GLU A 29 -15.47 -12.49 -25.65
C GLU A 29 -15.44 -11.01 -26.10
N GLU A 30 -14.31 -10.55 -26.65
CA GLU A 30 -14.11 -9.19 -27.20
C GLU A 30 -12.94 -9.12 -28.18
N GLU A 31 -12.84 -8.06 -28.96
CA GLU A 31 -11.71 -7.82 -29.87
C GLU A 31 -10.51 -7.21 -29.12
N ALA A 32 -9.89 -8.02 -28.25
CA ALA A 32 -8.78 -7.58 -27.39
C ALA A 32 -7.43 -7.49 -28.13
N PHE A 33 -7.23 -8.37 -29.12
CA PHE A 33 -6.04 -8.49 -29.96
C PHE A 33 -6.38 -8.20 -31.42
N ARG A 34 -5.45 -7.60 -32.15
CA ARG A 34 -5.60 -7.36 -33.58
C ARG A 34 -5.55 -8.67 -34.36
N VAL A 35 -6.52 -8.90 -35.24
CA VAL A 35 -6.56 -10.06 -36.14
C VAL A 35 -6.63 -9.56 -37.57
N GLU A 36 -5.66 -9.94 -38.40
CA GLU A 36 -5.63 -9.58 -39.81
C GLU A 36 -5.05 -10.76 -40.62
N ALA A 37 -5.66 -11.05 -41.77
CA ALA A 37 -5.11 -12.01 -42.71
C ALA A 37 -3.94 -11.34 -43.45
N SER A 38 -2.72 -11.57 -42.95
CA SER A 38 -1.49 -11.00 -43.49
C SER A 38 -0.47 -12.11 -43.76
N PRO A 39 0.29 -12.03 -44.88
CA PRO A 39 1.40 -12.93 -45.14
C PRO A 39 2.60 -12.69 -44.21
N ALA A 40 2.65 -11.55 -43.51
CA ALA A 40 3.63 -11.22 -42.48
C ALA A 40 3.00 -11.29 -41.08
N SER A 41 3.80 -11.59 -40.05
CA SER A 41 3.31 -11.62 -38.67
C SER A 41 2.71 -10.28 -38.25
N VAL A 42 1.45 -10.32 -37.84
CA VAL A 42 0.71 -9.16 -37.32
C VAL A 42 1.13 -8.85 -35.87
N THR A 43 1.38 -9.90 -35.09
CA THR A 43 1.87 -9.80 -33.70
C THR A 43 3.39 -9.89 -33.70
N GLN A 44 4.06 -8.76 -33.42
CA GLN A 44 5.53 -8.68 -33.36
C GLN A 44 6.08 -8.82 -31.94
N ASP A 45 5.29 -8.44 -30.93
CA ASP A 45 5.64 -8.51 -29.52
C ASP A 45 4.58 -9.31 -28.72
N CYS A 46 4.94 -9.80 -27.55
CA CYS A 46 3.98 -10.43 -26.64
C CYS A 46 2.97 -9.40 -26.13
N GLU A 47 1.67 -9.69 -26.28
CA GLU A 47 0.59 -8.86 -25.78
C GLU A 47 -0.14 -9.53 -24.62
N LYS A 48 -0.43 -8.77 -23.56
CA LYS A 48 -1.19 -9.24 -22.40
C LYS A 48 -2.52 -8.50 -22.28
N LYS A 49 -3.62 -9.24 -22.18
CA LYS A 49 -4.98 -8.70 -21.98
C LYS A 49 -5.67 -9.43 -20.83
N ASN A 50 -6.49 -8.70 -20.07
CA ASN A 50 -7.21 -9.27 -18.91
C ASN A 50 -8.68 -8.87 -18.96
N LYS A 51 -9.58 -9.80 -18.65
CA LYS A 51 -11.02 -9.55 -18.56
C LYS A 51 -11.70 -10.54 -17.62
N VAL A 52 -12.79 -10.11 -16.98
CA VAL A 52 -13.69 -11.02 -16.26
C VAL A 52 -14.65 -11.70 -17.25
N VAL A 53 -14.59 -13.03 -17.33
CA VAL A 53 -15.47 -13.88 -18.16
C VAL A 53 -16.14 -14.90 -17.25
N ASP A 54 -17.47 -14.98 -17.28
CA ASP A 54 -18.27 -15.87 -16.42
C ASP A 54 -17.93 -15.79 -14.92
N GLY A 55 -17.59 -14.59 -14.42
CA GLY A 55 -17.22 -14.34 -13.03
C GLY A 55 -15.76 -14.61 -12.67
N ARG A 56 -14.97 -15.11 -13.62
CA ARG A 56 -13.54 -15.44 -13.45
C ARG A 56 -12.64 -14.39 -14.11
N ASN A 57 -11.57 -13.95 -13.44
CA ASN A 57 -10.57 -13.07 -14.07
C ASN A 57 -9.67 -13.90 -15.00
N ILE A 58 -9.71 -13.62 -16.29
CA ILE A 58 -8.92 -14.30 -17.31
C ILE A 58 -7.83 -13.37 -17.80
N THR A 59 -6.59 -13.84 -17.77
CA THR A 59 -5.42 -13.21 -18.39
C THR A 59 -5.01 -14.04 -19.60
N ILE A 60 -4.99 -13.42 -20.78
CA ILE A 60 -4.44 -14.02 -22.00
C ILE A 60 -3.13 -13.33 -22.37
N ILE A 61 -2.10 -14.13 -22.61
CA ILE A 61 -0.82 -13.72 -23.16
C ILE A 61 -0.77 -14.26 -24.60
N ASP A 62 -0.93 -13.37 -25.58
CA ASP A 62 -0.73 -13.68 -26.99
C ASP A 62 0.75 -13.49 -27.35
N THR A 63 1.34 -14.47 -28.02
CA THR A 63 2.77 -14.45 -28.39
C THR A 63 2.94 -14.29 -29.90
N PRO A 64 4.08 -13.75 -30.36
CA PRO A 64 4.50 -13.90 -31.75
C PRO A 64 4.58 -15.37 -32.18
N GLY A 65 4.72 -15.61 -33.49
CA GLY A 65 5.01 -16.94 -34.02
C GLY A 65 6.31 -17.50 -33.44
N VAL A 66 6.23 -18.52 -32.60
CA VAL A 66 7.39 -19.08 -31.89
C VAL A 66 8.49 -19.56 -32.84
N MET A 67 8.10 -20.09 -34.01
CA MET A 67 9.05 -20.50 -35.04
C MET A 67 9.77 -19.32 -35.67
N ASP A 68 9.09 -18.20 -35.90
CA ASP A 68 9.71 -17.01 -36.47
C ASP A 68 10.76 -16.46 -35.49
N THR A 69 10.49 -16.50 -34.18
CA THR A 69 11.42 -16.04 -33.14
C THR A 69 12.58 -17.01 -32.89
N TRP A 70 12.35 -18.33 -32.89
CA TRP A 70 13.39 -19.35 -32.68
C TRP A 70 14.32 -19.48 -33.89
N LEU A 71 13.77 -19.38 -35.11
CA LEU A 71 14.57 -19.33 -36.35
C LEU A 71 15.41 -18.05 -36.40
N MET A 72 14.96 -16.92 -35.85
CA MET A 72 15.79 -15.70 -35.81
C MET A 72 17.04 -15.82 -34.91
N SER A 73 17.07 -16.75 -33.94
CA SER A 73 18.22 -16.93 -33.05
C SER A 73 19.31 -17.90 -33.55
N ASP A 74 19.04 -18.69 -34.59
CA ASP A 74 19.96 -19.72 -35.09
C ASP A 74 20.08 -19.66 -36.63
N GLU A 75 21.16 -19.05 -37.12
CA GLU A 75 21.42 -18.83 -38.55
C GLU A 75 21.59 -20.14 -39.35
N GLU A 76 22.09 -21.21 -38.73
CA GLU A 76 22.29 -22.52 -39.39
C GLU A 76 20.97 -23.29 -39.47
N ALA A 77 20.12 -23.20 -38.43
CA ALA A 77 18.78 -23.78 -38.43
C ALA A 77 17.82 -23.09 -39.43
N GLN A 78 18.01 -21.79 -39.71
CA GLN A 78 17.21 -21.07 -40.71
C GLN A 78 17.24 -21.73 -42.09
N SER A 79 18.42 -22.05 -42.61
CA SER A 79 18.55 -22.52 -44.00
C SER A 79 17.98 -23.93 -44.18
N ALA A 80 18.21 -24.82 -43.19
CA ALA A 80 17.68 -26.18 -43.18
C ALA A 80 16.15 -26.20 -42.98
N HIS A 81 15.62 -25.44 -42.03
CA HIS A 81 14.16 -25.39 -41.77
C HIS A 81 13.39 -24.65 -42.85
N LYS A 82 13.94 -23.59 -43.44
CA LYS A 82 13.29 -22.87 -44.56
C LYS A 82 13.16 -23.79 -45.77
N CYS A 83 14.17 -24.61 -46.07
CA CYS A 83 14.07 -25.65 -47.10
C CYS A 83 13.02 -26.73 -46.78
N VAL A 84 12.89 -27.17 -45.53
CA VAL A 84 11.94 -28.23 -45.14
C VAL A 84 10.49 -27.73 -45.05
N SER A 85 10.26 -26.54 -44.48
CA SER A 85 8.92 -25.92 -44.36
C SER A 85 8.34 -25.50 -45.72
N MET A 86 9.18 -25.17 -46.70
CA MET A 86 8.73 -24.88 -48.07
C MET A 86 8.23 -26.13 -48.83
N ILE A 87 8.54 -27.35 -48.36
CA ILE A 87 8.20 -28.59 -49.07
C ILE A 87 6.85 -29.15 -48.61
N VAL A 88 6.52 -29.09 -47.31
CA VAL A 88 5.19 -29.46 -46.79
C VAL A 88 4.87 -28.68 -45.50
N PRO A 89 3.90 -27.74 -45.49
CA PRO A 89 3.35 -27.22 -44.24
C PRO A 89 2.59 -28.35 -43.52
N GLY A 90 2.97 -28.67 -42.29
CA GLY A 90 2.41 -29.81 -41.57
C GLY A 90 2.82 -29.89 -40.09
N PRO A 91 2.37 -30.94 -39.37
CA PRO A 91 2.46 -31.11 -37.91
C PRO A 91 3.87 -30.93 -37.30
N HIS A 92 4.90 -30.98 -38.13
CA HIS A 92 6.28 -30.70 -37.75
C HIS A 92 6.47 -29.29 -37.18
N GLU A 93 5.68 -28.32 -37.63
CA GLU A 93 5.77 -26.94 -37.14
C GLU A 93 5.25 -26.81 -35.71
N GLU A 94 4.19 -27.55 -35.40
CA GLU A 94 3.51 -27.57 -34.11
C GLU A 94 4.28 -28.41 -33.07
N VAL A 95 4.99 -29.46 -33.49
CA VAL A 95 5.93 -30.22 -32.64
C VAL A 95 7.02 -29.31 -32.07
N ASN A 96 7.49 -28.33 -32.83
CA ASN A 96 8.52 -27.40 -32.35
C ASN A 96 7.98 -26.43 -31.29
N ALA A 97 6.69 -26.13 -31.27
CA ALA A 97 6.10 -25.31 -30.20
C ALA A 97 6.13 -26.03 -28.85
N VAL A 98 5.84 -27.34 -28.82
CA VAL A 98 5.92 -28.13 -27.58
C VAL A 98 7.36 -28.29 -27.10
N LYS A 99 8.31 -28.53 -28.02
CA LYS A 99 9.74 -28.53 -27.69
C LYS A 99 10.19 -27.20 -27.12
N TRP A 100 9.78 -26.09 -27.72
CA TRP A 100 10.08 -24.75 -27.21
C TRP A 100 9.56 -24.57 -25.78
N ILE A 101 8.35 -25.06 -25.48
CA ILE A 101 7.80 -25.04 -24.12
C ILE A 101 8.67 -25.87 -23.16
N GLN A 102 9.10 -27.07 -23.55
CA GLN A 102 9.98 -27.92 -22.76
C GLN A 102 11.33 -27.25 -22.47
N GLU A 103 11.93 -26.63 -23.47
CA GLU A 103 13.24 -25.98 -23.36
C GLU A 103 13.19 -24.72 -22.48
N ASN A 104 12.11 -23.92 -22.57
CA ASN A 104 12.00 -22.65 -21.86
C ASN A 104 11.36 -22.77 -20.46
N PHE A 105 10.40 -23.69 -20.30
CA PHE A 105 9.61 -23.84 -19.06
C PHE A 105 9.80 -25.19 -18.37
N GLY A 106 10.60 -26.09 -18.96
CA GLY A 106 10.90 -27.42 -18.43
C GLY A 106 9.86 -28.49 -18.81
N GLU A 107 10.26 -29.75 -18.70
CA GLU A 107 9.41 -30.92 -19.03
C GLU A 107 8.07 -30.94 -18.28
N VAL A 108 8.04 -30.40 -17.06
CA VAL A 108 6.81 -30.33 -16.25
C VAL A 108 5.76 -29.41 -16.87
N ALA A 109 6.16 -28.42 -17.69
CA ALA A 109 5.24 -27.48 -18.33
C ALA A 109 4.31 -28.17 -19.35
N VAL A 110 4.74 -29.28 -19.96
CA VAL A 110 3.94 -30.08 -20.89
C VAL A 110 2.69 -30.64 -20.20
N LYS A 111 2.77 -30.93 -18.89
CA LYS A 111 1.61 -31.36 -18.10
C LYS A 111 0.50 -30.32 -18.09
N PHE A 112 0.85 -29.04 -18.12
CA PHE A 112 -0.10 -27.92 -18.13
C PHE A 112 -0.42 -27.40 -19.54
N THR A 113 -0.01 -28.14 -20.58
CA THR A 113 -0.21 -27.77 -21.98
C THR A 113 -1.39 -28.54 -22.58
N MET A 114 -2.18 -27.84 -23.41
CA MET A 114 -3.32 -28.38 -24.15
C MET A 114 -3.27 -27.92 -25.60
N ILE A 115 -3.49 -28.83 -26.55
CA ILE A 115 -3.49 -28.51 -27.97
C ILE A 115 -4.81 -27.81 -28.34
N LEU A 116 -4.74 -26.62 -28.93
CA LEU A 116 -5.91 -25.89 -29.41
C LEU A 116 -6.00 -25.97 -30.93
N PHE A 117 -7.04 -26.61 -31.44
CA PHE A 117 -7.36 -26.64 -32.85
C PHE A 117 -8.25 -25.45 -33.21
N THR A 118 -7.87 -24.67 -34.20
CA THR A 118 -8.68 -23.59 -34.77
C THR A 118 -9.31 -24.03 -36.09
N GLY A 119 -10.35 -23.33 -36.54
CA GLY A 119 -11.08 -23.69 -37.76
C GLY A 119 -11.98 -24.91 -37.60
N GLY A 120 -12.61 -25.08 -36.43
CA GLY A 120 -13.50 -26.19 -36.15
C GLY A 120 -14.69 -26.32 -37.13
N ASP A 121 -15.07 -25.23 -37.79
CA ASP A 121 -16.04 -25.18 -38.88
C ASP A 121 -15.61 -26.00 -40.11
N LEU A 122 -14.31 -26.12 -40.36
CA LEU A 122 -13.72 -26.89 -41.46
C LEU A 122 -13.82 -28.41 -41.27
N LEU A 123 -14.20 -28.87 -40.07
CA LEU A 123 -14.36 -30.30 -39.81
C LEU A 123 -15.63 -30.90 -40.44
N GLU A 124 -16.53 -30.10 -41.02
CA GLU A 124 -17.74 -30.56 -41.71
C GLU A 124 -18.58 -31.56 -40.87
N ARG A 125 -18.68 -31.34 -39.55
CA ARG A 125 -19.35 -32.23 -38.58
C ARG A 125 -18.65 -33.59 -38.35
N LYS A 126 -17.45 -33.80 -38.87
CA LYS A 126 -16.63 -34.97 -38.53
C LYS A 126 -16.05 -34.79 -37.12
N PRO A 127 -15.95 -35.87 -36.33
CA PRO A 127 -15.31 -35.81 -35.02
C PRO A 127 -13.82 -35.46 -35.17
N ILE A 128 -13.33 -34.53 -34.36
CA ILE A 128 -11.91 -34.12 -34.34
C ILE A 128 -10.97 -35.31 -34.14
N GLN A 129 -11.40 -36.35 -33.41
CA GLN A 129 -10.63 -37.58 -33.20
C GLN A 129 -10.29 -38.27 -34.52
N LYS A 130 -11.22 -38.27 -35.48
CA LYS A 130 -10.98 -38.83 -36.82
C LYS A 130 -9.95 -38.00 -37.59
N PHE A 131 -9.95 -36.67 -37.41
CA PHE A 131 -8.95 -35.80 -38.01
C PHE A 131 -7.56 -36.06 -37.41
N ILE A 132 -7.46 -36.15 -36.09
CA ILE A 132 -6.21 -36.46 -35.37
C ILE A 132 -5.66 -37.83 -35.80
N SER A 133 -6.51 -38.86 -35.87
CA SER A 133 -6.09 -40.23 -36.21
C SER A 133 -5.57 -40.38 -37.65
N ASN A 134 -5.80 -39.40 -38.53
CA ASN A 134 -5.31 -39.45 -39.90
C ASN A 134 -3.82 -39.09 -40.03
N SER A 135 -3.19 -38.56 -38.97
CA SER A 135 -1.77 -38.22 -38.95
C SER A 135 -1.11 -38.77 -37.69
N VAL A 136 -0.11 -39.65 -37.89
CA VAL A 136 0.69 -40.20 -36.79
C VAL A 136 1.43 -39.10 -36.03
N GLU A 137 1.93 -38.09 -36.74
CA GLU A 137 2.63 -36.95 -36.14
C GLU A 137 1.68 -36.13 -35.26
N LEU A 138 0.46 -35.88 -35.73
CA LEU A 138 -0.54 -35.13 -34.98
C LEU A 138 -1.04 -35.92 -33.76
N GLN A 139 -1.22 -37.23 -33.90
CA GLN A 139 -1.55 -38.11 -32.80
C GLN A 139 -0.44 -38.08 -31.73
N ASN A 140 0.83 -38.21 -32.13
CA ASN A 140 1.97 -38.13 -31.21
C ASN A 140 2.05 -36.78 -30.48
N LEU A 141 1.75 -35.67 -31.18
CA LEU A 141 1.70 -34.33 -30.59
C LEU A 141 0.64 -34.23 -29.48
N VAL A 142 -0.56 -34.74 -29.77
CA VAL A 142 -1.66 -34.78 -28.79
C VAL A 142 -1.32 -35.70 -27.62
N ASP A 143 -0.71 -36.86 -27.88
CA ASP A 143 -0.30 -37.83 -26.87
C ASP A 143 0.81 -37.28 -25.96
N THR A 144 1.72 -36.46 -26.50
CA THR A 144 2.74 -35.73 -25.72
C THR A 144 2.09 -34.81 -24.69
N CYS A 145 0.93 -34.23 -25.03
CA CYS A 145 0.10 -33.46 -24.11
C CYS A 145 -0.93 -34.33 -23.37
N GLU A 146 -0.67 -35.62 -23.19
CA GLU A 146 -1.53 -36.60 -22.49
C GLU A 146 -2.97 -36.64 -23.02
N GLY A 147 -3.15 -36.47 -24.34
CA GLY A 147 -4.46 -36.49 -24.97
C GLY A 147 -5.27 -35.21 -24.81
N ARG A 148 -4.69 -34.14 -24.25
CA ARG A 148 -5.39 -32.87 -23.99
C ARG A 148 -5.50 -32.03 -25.25
N TYR A 149 -6.73 -31.84 -25.73
CA TYR A 149 -7.03 -30.89 -26.78
C TYR A 149 -8.40 -30.22 -26.64
N HIS A 150 -8.55 -29.08 -27.32
CA HIS A 150 -9.79 -28.35 -27.48
C HIS A 150 -9.93 -27.82 -28.93
N VAL A 151 -11.15 -27.52 -29.36
CA VAL A 151 -11.44 -27.08 -30.74
C VAL A 151 -12.26 -25.80 -30.68
N PHE A 152 -11.81 -24.78 -31.41
CA PHE A 152 -12.52 -23.52 -31.57
C PHE A 152 -12.99 -23.28 -33.00
N ASN A 153 -14.20 -22.74 -33.10
CA ASN A 153 -14.66 -22.03 -34.28
C ASN A 153 -14.64 -20.53 -33.98
N ASN A 154 -13.52 -19.87 -34.32
CA ASN A 154 -13.33 -18.44 -34.07
C ASN A 154 -14.24 -17.54 -34.94
N TYR A 155 -14.92 -18.08 -35.96
CA TYR A 155 -15.94 -17.35 -36.73
C TYR A 155 -17.27 -17.28 -35.98
N ASP A 156 -17.61 -18.29 -35.18
CA ASP A 156 -18.82 -18.31 -34.37
C ASP A 156 -18.52 -17.93 -32.92
N ARG A 157 -18.25 -16.64 -32.71
CA ARG A 157 -18.01 -16.07 -31.38
C ARG A 157 -19.28 -15.97 -30.53
N SER A 158 -20.44 -16.24 -31.10
CA SER A 158 -21.72 -16.26 -30.37
C SER A 158 -21.90 -17.53 -29.56
N ASP A 159 -21.23 -18.61 -29.99
CA ASP A 159 -21.21 -19.87 -29.29
C ASP A 159 -20.27 -19.84 -28.09
N ARG A 160 -20.83 -19.49 -26.93
CA ARG A 160 -20.11 -19.43 -25.66
C ARG A 160 -19.78 -20.81 -25.10
N THR A 161 -20.39 -21.90 -25.61
CA THR A 161 -20.14 -23.24 -25.03
C THR A 161 -18.71 -23.69 -25.26
N GLN A 162 -18.07 -23.26 -26.35
CA GLN A 162 -16.66 -23.52 -26.63
C GLN A 162 -15.75 -23.04 -25.49
N VAL A 163 -15.97 -21.80 -25.03
CA VAL A 163 -15.20 -21.20 -23.94
C VAL A 163 -15.49 -21.91 -22.61
N THR A 164 -16.77 -22.19 -22.33
CA THR A 164 -17.17 -22.92 -21.11
C THR A 164 -16.55 -24.32 -21.06
N GLU A 165 -16.56 -25.06 -22.17
CA GLU A 165 -15.95 -26.38 -22.30
C GLU A 165 -14.43 -26.34 -22.16
N LEU A 166 -13.77 -25.34 -22.74
CA LEU A 166 -12.33 -25.12 -22.55
C LEU A 166 -12.00 -24.96 -21.05
N PHE A 167 -12.74 -24.11 -20.32
CA PHE A 167 -12.50 -23.90 -18.89
C PHE A 167 -12.77 -25.15 -18.05
N GLN A 168 -13.73 -25.98 -18.42
CA GLN A 168 -13.95 -27.27 -17.78
C GLN A 168 -12.75 -28.21 -17.97
N LYS A 169 -12.23 -28.32 -19.20
CA LYS A 169 -11.04 -29.13 -19.50
C LYS A 169 -9.80 -28.63 -18.76
N ILE A 170 -9.59 -27.31 -18.69
CA ILE A 170 -8.48 -26.72 -17.94
C ILE A 170 -8.60 -27.03 -16.44
N LYS A 171 -9.80 -26.94 -15.88
CA LYS A 171 -10.03 -27.27 -14.46
C LYS A 171 -9.71 -28.73 -14.16
N LEU A 172 -10.08 -29.65 -15.04
CA LEU A 172 -9.76 -31.08 -14.91
C LEU A 172 -8.24 -31.29 -14.98
N MET A 173 -7.58 -30.72 -16.00
CA MET A 173 -6.12 -30.77 -16.14
C MET A 173 -5.37 -30.26 -14.90
N LEU A 174 -5.79 -29.11 -14.34
CA LEU A 174 -5.17 -28.58 -13.13
C LEU A 174 -5.35 -29.50 -11.92
N HIS A 175 -6.53 -30.12 -11.82
CA HIS A 175 -6.85 -31.05 -10.74
C HIS A 175 -5.98 -32.32 -10.80
N GLU A 176 -5.83 -32.91 -11.98
CA GLU A 176 -5.04 -34.12 -12.22
C GLU A 176 -3.55 -33.90 -11.96
N ASN A 177 -3.00 -32.78 -12.42
CA ASN A 177 -1.55 -32.51 -12.35
C ASN A 177 -1.03 -32.09 -10.97
N THR A 178 -1.91 -31.62 -10.08
CA THR A 178 -1.50 -31.10 -8.75
C THR A 178 -1.71 -32.09 -7.61
N GLY A 179 -2.17 -33.31 -7.91
CA GLY A 179 -1.89 -34.50 -7.11
C GLY A 179 -2.57 -34.63 -5.73
N TYR A 180 -3.34 -33.66 -5.24
CA TYR A 180 -4.50 -33.82 -4.34
C TYR A 180 -4.99 -32.44 -3.85
N MET A 181 -6.30 -32.22 -4.06
CA MET A 181 -7.21 -31.36 -3.30
C MET A 181 -6.97 -29.84 -3.23
N TYR A 182 -7.72 -29.13 -4.07
CA TYR A 182 -8.30 -27.83 -3.70
C TYR A 182 -9.40 -28.03 -2.64
N THR A 183 -9.12 -28.73 -1.52
CA THR A 183 -10.06 -28.84 -0.40
C THR A 183 -9.92 -27.63 0.51
N LYS A 184 -11.11 -27.18 0.91
CA LYS A 184 -11.47 -26.03 1.75
C LYS A 184 -10.62 -25.82 3.02
N GLU A 185 -9.82 -26.79 3.44
CA GLU A 185 -9.07 -26.79 4.70
C GLU A 185 -7.71 -26.07 4.59
N VAL A 186 -6.97 -26.26 3.50
CA VAL A 186 -5.69 -25.55 3.31
C VAL A 186 -5.93 -24.08 2.97
N TYR A 187 -6.94 -23.80 2.15
CA TYR A 187 -7.34 -22.41 1.83
C TYR A 187 -8.04 -21.73 3.01
N GLY A 188 -8.81 -22.49 3.80
CA GLY A 188 -9.34 -22.04 5.08
C GLY A 188 -8.20 -21.62 6.02
N GLY A 189 -7.19 -22.48 6.21
CA GLY A 189 -6.03 -22.20 7.05
C GLY A 189 -5.18 -21.03 6.56
N VAL A 190 -4.91 -20.94 5.24
CA VAL A 190 -4.09 -19.85 4.68
C VAL A 190 -4.85 -18.53 4.64
N GLN A 191 -6.12 -18.50 4.22
CA GLN A 191 -6.92 -17.26 4.27
C GLN A 191 -7.26 -16.83 5.69
N GLN A 192 -7.45 -17.78 6.61
CA GLN A 192 -7.65 -17.49 8.02
C GLN A 192 -6.36 -16.95 8.63
N ALA A 193 -5.20 -17.54 8.34
CA ALA A 193 -3.90 -17.02 8.79
C ALA A 193 -3.63 -15.61 8.24
N VAL A 194 -3.90 -15.35 6.95
CA VAL A 194 -3.76 -14.02 6.35
C VAL A 194 -4.73 -13.01 6.97
N ARG A 195 -6.01 -13.38 7.18
CA ARG A 195 -6.98 -12.50 7.85
C ARG A 195 -6.63 -12.25 9.32
N GLU A 196 -6.19 -13.27 10.04
CA GLU A 196 -5.77 -13.15 11.43
C GLU A 196 -4.52 -12.27 11.54
N GLU A 197 -3.55 -12.41 10.63
CA GLU A 197 -2.37 -11.57 10.56
C GLU A 197 -2.72 -10.10 10.22
N GLU A 198 -3.61 -9.87 9.27
CA GLU A 198 -4.12 -8.53 8.95
C GLU A 198 -4.87 -7.89 10.12
N GLU A 199 -5.71 -8.65 10.82
CA GLU A 199 -6.44 -8.17 12.00
C GLU A 199 -5.51 -7.94 13.20
N LEU A 200 -4.46 -8.76 13.38
CA LEU A 200 -3.39 -8.52 14.36
C LEU A 200 -2.63 -7.23 14.03
N LYS A 201 -2.25 -7.03 12.76
CA LYS A 201 -1.60 -5.80 12.29
C LYS A 201 -2.47 -4.57 12.50
N LYS A 202 -3.78 -4.65 12.20
CA LYS A 202 -4.74 -3.56 12.45
C LYS A 202 -4.88 -3.28 13.94
N LYS A 203 -5.01 -4.31 14.79
CA LYS A 203 -5.09 -4.14 16.25
C LYS A 203 -3.82 -3.51 16.82
N GLU A 204 -2.65 -3.92 16.34
CA GLU A 204 -1.37 -3.35 16.77
C GLU A 204 -1.23 -1.90 16.32
N MET A 205 -1.60 -1.58 15.07
CA MET A 205 -1.63 -0.22 14.55
C MET A 205 -2.60 0.67 15.34
N MET A 206 -3.80 0.18 15.64
CA MET A 206 -4.78 0.88 16.47
C MET A 206 -4.28 1.07 17.91
N ARG A 207 -3.55 0.09 18.47
CA ARG A 207 -2.92 0.22 19.79
C ARG A 207 -1.85 1.31 19.79
N LYS A 208 -0.99 1.33 18.77
CA LYS A 208 0.05 2.36 18.60
C LYS A 208 -0.56 3.76 18.47
N LEU A 209 -1.62 3.90 17.68
CA LEU A 209 -2.35 5.17 17.55
C LEU A 209 -2.94 5.63 18.88
N LYS A 210 -3.62 4.74 19.63
CA LYS A 210 -4.16 5.07 20.95
C LYS A 210 -3.07 5.44 21.96
N GLU A 211 -1.96 4.71 21.98
CA GLU A 211 -0.83 5.03 22.85
C GLU A 211 -0.21 6.38 22.50
N GLU A 212 -0.10 6.71 21.22
CA GLU A 212 0.39 8.00 20.76
C GLU A 212 -0.57 9.13 21.13
N GLU A 213 -1.88 8.91 20.99
CA GLU A 213 -2.91 9.86 21.40
C GLU A 213 -2.89 10.10 22.91
N ILE A 214 -2.78 9.04 23.73
CA ILE A 214 -2.63 9.15 25.19
C ILE A 214 -1.35 9.92 25.55
N ARG A 215 -0.22 9.61 24.90
CA ARG A 215 1.04 10.36 25.11
C ARG A 215 0.88 11.84 24.76
N ASN A 216 0.19 12.16 23.66
CA ASN A 216 -0.04 13.54 23.24
C ASN A 216 -0.96 14.30 24.21
N ILE A 217 -1.98 13.63 24.76
CA ILE A 217 -2.84 14.21 25.80
C ILE A 217 -2.02 14.46 27.07
N ALA A 218 -1.27 13.47 27.56
CA ALA A 218 -0.44 13.64 28.76
C ALA A 218 0.59 14.77 28.59
N ASN A 219 1.26 14.85 27.44
CA ASN A 219 2.20 15.94 27.13
C ASN A 219 1.52 17.32 27.12
N ARG A 220 0.29 17.41 26.60
CA ARG A 220 -0.50 18.65 26.62
C ARG A 220 -0.88 19.02 28.06
N GLU A 221 -1.36 18.07 28.84
CA GLU A 221 -1.72 18.28 30.24
C GLU A 221 -0.51 18.73 31.07
N ASP A 222 0.65 18.10 30.89
CA ASP A 222 1.88 18.50 31.60
C ASP A 222 2.36 19.89 31.19
N LYS A 223 2.21 20.25 29.91
CA LYS A 223 2.53 21.60 29.44
C LYS A 223 1.62 22.65 30.08
N VAL A 224 0.32 22.38 30.13
CA VAL A 224 -0.66 23.25 30.82
C VAL A 224 -0.33 23.35 32.31
N ARG A 225 -0.07 22.22 32.97
CA ARG A 225 0.28 22.14 34.38
C ARG A 225 1.54 22.97 34.70
N MET A 226 2.58 22.85 33.87
CA MET A 226 3.81 23.66 34.02
C MET A 226 3.52 25.16 33.83
N GLU A 227 2.74 25.55 32.82
CA GLU A 227 2.38 26.96 32.61
C GLU A 227 1.58 27.53 33.79
N GLU A 228 0.65 26.77 34.35
CA GLU A 228 -0.11 27.17 35.55
C GLU A 228 0.79 27.30 36.78
N GLU A 229 1.72 26.37 36.97
CA GLU A 229 2.67 26.42 38.08
C GLU A 229 3.61 27.62 37.97
N LEU A 230 4.06 27.94 36.75
CA LEU A 230 4.89 29.12 36.48
C LEU A 230 4.12 30.41 36.81
N LYS A 231 2.88 30.52 36.34
CA LYS A 231 1.99 31.66 36.65
C LYS A 231 1.75 31.79 38.15
N ARG A 232 1.54 30.68 38.85
CA ARG A 232 1.32 30.67 40.31
C ARG A 232 2.57 31.11 41.07
N LYS A 233 3.76 30.62 40.69
CA LYS A 233 5.04 31.07 41.28
C LYS A 233 5.26 32.56 41.04
N GLU A 234 4.97 33.05 39.84
CA GLU A 234 5.11 34.47 39.53
C GLU A 234 4.13 35.35 40.33
N LEU A 235 2.88 34.90 40.49
CA LEU A 235 1.89 35.58 41.32
C LEU A 235 2.33 35.65 42.78
N ILE A 236 2.82 34.54 43.34
CA ILE A 236 3.35 34.50 44.72
C ILE A 236 4.54 35.45 44.87
N ARG A 237 5.44 35.51 43.88
CA ARG A 237 6.57 36.46 43.89
C ARG A 237 6.06 37.91 43.94
N LYS A 238 5.09 38.27 43.10
CA LYS A 238 4.51 39.62 43.09
C LYS A 238 3.85 39.99 44.42
N LEU A 239 3.10 39.06 45.03
CA LEU A 239 2.49 39.25 46.34
C LEU A 239 3.53 39.46 47.44
N LYS A 240 4.61 38.66 47.46
CA LYS A 240 5.71 38.84 48.43
C LYS A 240 6.41 40.18 48.27
N GLU A 241 6.67 40.61 47.03
CA GLU A 241 7.27 41.92 46.76
C GLU A 241 6.37 43.07 47.20
N GLU A 242 5.06 42.94 47.02
CA GLU A 242 4.09 43.92 47.49
C GLU A 242 4.00 43.96 49.03
N GLU A 243 4.02 42.80 49.68
CA GLU A 243 4.02 42.70 51.14
C GLU A 243 5.28 43.32 51.76
N ILE A 244 6.47 43.05 51.20
CA ILE A 244 7.73 43.69 51.62
C ILE A 244 7.62 45.21 51.47
N ARG A 245 7.18 45.72 50.32
CA ARG A 245 6.98 47.16 50.10
C ARG A 245 6.03 47.77 51.13
N ASN A 246 4.94 47.08 51.47
CA ASN A 246 3.98 47.55 52.46
C ASN A 246 4.57 47.61 53.87
N ILE A 247 5.39 46.63 54.26
CA ILE A 247 6.11 46.63 55.53
C ILE A 247 7.10 47.80 55.59
N GLU A 248 7.92 47.97 54.56
CA GLU A 248 8.90 49.07 54.48
C GLU A 248 8.22 50.44 54.61
N ASN A 249 7.12 50.65 53.88
CA ASN A 249 6.32 51.89 53.96
C ASN A 249 5.77 52.13 55.38
N ARG A 250 5.31 51.06 56.04
CA ARG A 250 4.75 51.16 57.40
C ARG A 250 5.84 51.43 58.45
N GLU A 251 7.01 50.81 58.32
CA GLU A 251 8.18 51.10 59.16
C GLU A 251 8.71 52.52 58.95
N GLU A 252 8.72 53.02 57.72
CA GLU A 252 9.08 54.40 57.43
C GLU A 252 8.09 55.38 58.06
N LYS A 253 6.77 55.10 57.94
CA LYS A 253 5.74 55.90 58.60
C LYS A 253 5.91 55.91 60.12
N ASN A 254 6.13 54.75 60.74
CA ASN A 254 6.37 54.64 62.18
C ASN A 254 7.62 55.42 62.61
N ARG A 255 8.73 55.33 61.85
CA ARG A 255 9.94 56.11 62.11
C ARG A 255 9.68 57.62 62.07
N LYS A 256 8.92 58.10 61.07
CA LYS A 256 8.53 59.52 60.98
C LYS A 256 7.65 59.94 62.16
N GLU A 257 6.69 59.12 62.56
CA GLU A 257 5.84 59.38 63.74
C GLU A 257 6.64 59.41 65.06
N GLU A 258 7.59 58.50 65.26
CA GLU A 258 8.49 58.51 66.42
C GLU A 258 9.42 59.73 66.43
N GLU A 259 9.92 60.14 65.26
CA GLU A 259 10.75 61.33 65.13
C GLU A 259 9.96 62.60 65.48
N ILE A 260 8.70 62.68 65.03
CA ILE A 260 7.77 63.77 65.40
C ILE A 260 7.55 63.77 66.92
N LYS A 261 7.20 62.64 67.53
CA LYS A 261 7.01 62.55 69.00
C LYS A 261 8.26 62.92 69.79
N ARG A 262 9.46 62.56 69.30
CA ARG A 262 10.75 62.99 69.89
C ARG A 262 10.94 64.49 69.80
N LYS A 263 10.65 65.10 68.64
CA LYS A 263 10.73 66.56 68.45
C LYS A 263 9.74 67.30 69.34
N GLU A 264 8.50 66.81 69.45
CA GLU A 264 7.48 67.36 70.35
C GLU A 264 7.90 67.24 71.82
N SER A 265 8.40 66.07 72.24
CA SER A 265 8.88 65.87 73.62
C SER A 265 10.07 66.79 73.95
N LYS A 266 11.03 66.94 73.02
CA LYS A 266 12.14 67.90 73.17
C LYS A 266 11.66 69.34 73.28
N CYS A 267 10.69 69.74 72.44
CA CYS A 267 10.08 71.06 72.49
C CYS A 267 9.40 71.32 73.84
N TYR A 268 8.66 70.32 74.35
CA TYR A 268 8.02 70.39 75.67
C TYR A 268 9.04 70.50 76.82
N THR A 269 10.14 69.75 76.82
CA THR A 269 11.20 69.88 77.82
C THR A 269 11.92 71.22 77.75
N LEU A 270 12.25 71.71 76.55
CA LEU A 270 12.87 73.03 76.36
C LEU A 270 11.93 74.15 76.83
N SER A 271 10.62 74.02 76.57
CA SER A 271 9.61 74.96 77.07
C SER A 271 9.53 74.96 78.61
N LYS A 272 9.59 73.78 79.26
CA LYS A 272 9.67 73.68 80.73
C LYS A 272 10.97 74.28 81.29
N GLU A 273 12.11 74.03 80.66
CA GLU A 273 13.40 74.61 81.06
C GLU A 273 13.40 76.14 80.90
N CYS A 274 12.85 76.67 79.81
CA CYS A 274 12.64 78.12 79.67
C CYS A 274 11.71 78.67 80.76
N ALA A 275 10.61 78.00 81.10
CA ALA A 275 9.73 78.43 82.18
C ALA A 275 10.41 78.41 83.57
N LEU A 276 11.31 77.46 83.82
CA LEU A 276 12.15 77.42 85.02
C LEU A 276 13.28 78.48 84.99
N GLY A 277 13.85 78.76 83.82
CA GLY A 277 14.82 79.84 83.61
C GLY A 277 14.22 81.23 83.75
N VAL A 278 12.93 81.42 83.45
CA VAL A 278 12.21 82.67 83.70
C VAL A 278 12.06 82.93 85.20
N ARG A 279 11.99 81.89 86.05
CA ARG A 279 12.07 82.07 87.52
C ARG A 279 13.46 82.53 88.00
N SER A 280 14.51 82.31 87.21
CA SER A 280 15.87 82.83 87.50
C SER A 280 16.07 84.28 87.03
N PHE A 281 15.30 84.76 86.06
CA PHE A 281 15.42 86.13 85.53
C PHE A 281 14.44 87.13 86.15
N HIS A 282 13.57 86.72 87.07
CA HIS A 282 12.73 87.60 87.88
C HIS A 282 13.30 87.96 89.26
N ASN A 283 14.57 87.64 89.52
CA ASN A 283 15.36 88.33 90.54
C ASN A 283 16.49 89.12 89.88
N SER A 284 16.14 89.94 88.88
CA SER A 284 16.94 91.11 88.55
C SER A 284 16.93 92.05 89.76
N SER A 285 18.12 92.30 90.27
CA SER A 285 18.44 93.38 91.19
C SER A 285 17.76 94.67 90.77
N PHE A 286 17.02 95.24 91.73
CA PHE A 286 16.53 96.61 91.69
C PHE A 286 17.74 97.54 91.66
N PHE A 287 17.79 98.38 90.63
CA PHE A 287 18.64 99.57 90.45
C PHE A 287 18.55 100.50 91.67
N PRO A 288 19.55 101.38 91.94
CA PRO A 288 19.63 102.62 91.16
C PRO A 288 21.05 103.14 90.84
N LEU A 289 21.10 103.86 89.72
CA LEU A 289 22.17 104.73 89.25
C LEU A 289 21.71 106.22 89.45
N PRO A 290 22.58 107.23 89.27
CA PRO A 290 23.00 108.14 90.34
C PRO A 290 22.52 109.60 90.17
N ASN A 291 22.83 110.45 91.15
CA ASN A 291 22.44 111.86 91.24
C ASN A 291 23.24 112.81 90.30
N LEU A 292 22.48 113.74 89.69
CA LEU A 292 22.74 115.14 89.23
C LEU A 292 24.04 115.44 88.43
N PHE A 293 24.04 116.19 87.33
CA PHE A 293 23.28 117.39 86.91
C PHE A 293 22.92 117.33 85.41
#